data_AF-K7KGY2-F1
#
_entry.id   AF-K7KGY2-F1
#
_cell.length_a   1.000
_cell.length_b   1.000
_cell.length_c   1.000
_cell.angle_alpha   90.00
_cell.angle_beta   90.00
_cell.angle_gamma   90.00
#
_symmetry.space_group_name_H-M   'P 1'
#
loop_
_entity.id
_entity.type
_entity.pdbx_description
1 polymer ?
#
loop_
_entity_poly.entity_id
_entity_poly.type
_entity_poly.pdbx_seq_one_letter_code
_entity_poly.pdbx_strand_id
1 'polypeptide(L)'
;MKANGVTWWLCSILVCIVLVCVQFEGCVASKTKKTDEAYVTLLYGDEFLLGVRVLGKSIRNTGSNKDMVVLVSDGVSDYAKSLLRADGWIVEMISLLANPNRVRPKRFWGVYTKLKIFNMTDYKKVVYLDADTIVVRNIDDLFKCGKFCANLKHSERLNSGVMVVEPSATLFNDMMSKIKTTASYTGGDQGFLNSYYSGFPNAHVFEPNLSSEVLSSRPIPEMERLSTLYNADVGLYMLANKWMVDENELRVIHYTLGPLKPWDWWTSWLLKPVDVWQDVREQLDESLPGTGGGQNPKDSFLVKFLFLLPFCALLFCCYHSFTKNQGYFSTLCRSSLCDQVRHLYYRIRSNGPLAYTSISASTTNSVHQLLNGAQNKVPAYLGGISVCVCFMVAVVSLGLALLIVPQQVMPWTGLLLMYEWTFTIFFILFGGYIHLIYQWGKIVGSRAASSLSQPGSDYDSEKFHQRQISSCDSATWYYGLGMALLAIAAPSLPCLFGITALFLRLGLMVVGGIILASFMTYASEHLAIRSFLKGIDERDNARNSSSCFLC
;
A
#
# COMPACT_ATOMS: atom_id res chain seq x y z
N MET A 1 -49.18 -36.50 -20.42
CA MET A 1 -49.10 -35.14 -19.86
C MET A 1 -47.97 -34.36 -20.55
N LYS A 2 -48.28 -33.72 -21.67
CA LYS A 2 -47.46 -32.69 -22.34
C LYS A 2 -48.13 -31.35 -22.02
N ALA A 3 -47.46 -30.45 -21.29
CA ALA A 3 -47.69 -28.98 -21.30
C ALA A 3 -46.89 -28.19 -20.23
N ASN A 4 -46.26 -28.81 -19.22
CA ASN A 4 -45.69 -28.03 -18.10
C ASN A 4 -44.20 -27.64 -18.24
N GLY A 5 -43.50 -28.09 -19.27
CA GLY A 5 -42.05 -27.81 -19.42
C GLY A 5 -41.72 -26.45 -20.06
N VAL A 6 -42.60 -25.92 -20.91
CA VAL A 6 -42.32 -24.70 -21.69
C VAL A 6 -42.58 -23.43 -20.88
N THR A 7 -43.52 -23.47 -19.92
CA THR A 7 -43.86 -22.33 -19.06
C THR A 7 -42.74 -21.97 -18.09
N TRP A 8 -42.00 -22.97 -17.56
CA TRP A 8 -40.89 -22.72 -16.63
C TRP A 8 -39.72 -21.99 -17.30
N TRP A 9 -39.36 -22.36 -18.54
CA TRP A 9 -38.29 -21.69 -19.28
C TRP A 9 -38.63 -20.24 -19.64
N LEU A 10 -39.88 -20.00 -20.07
CA LEU A 10 -40.34 -18.64 -20.35
C LEU A 10 -40.35 -17.76 -19.10
N CYS A 11 -40.81 -18.28 -17.95
CA CYS A 11 -40.76 -17.56 -16.68
C CYS A 11 -39.32 -17.23 -16.26
N SER A 12 -38.38 -18.17 -16.35
CA SER A 12 -36.98 -17.91 -16.00
C SER A 12 -36.33 -16.85 -16.90
N ILE A 13 -36.61 -16.87 -18.21
CA ILE A 13 -36.09 -15.85 -19.13
C ILE A 13 -36.71 -14.48 -18.82
N LEU A 14 -38.02 -14.42 -18.53
CA LEU A 14 -38.69 -13.16 -18.18
C LEU A 14 -38.17 -12.59 -16.85
N VAL A 15 -37.92 -13.42 -15.84
CA VAL A 15 -37.32 -13.00 -14.58
C VAL A 15 -35.89 -12.51 -14.78
N CYS A 16 -35.09 -13.16 -15.63
CA CYS A 16 -33.76 -12.66 -16.00
C CYS A 16 -33.82 -11.32 -16.74
N ILE A 17 -34.74 -11.15 -17.69
CA ILE A 17 -34.94 -9.88 -18.40
C ILE A 17 -35.38 -8.79 -17.43
N VAL A 18 -36.32 -9.08 -16.52
CA VAL A 18 -36.75 -8.11 -15.50
C VAL A 18 -35.61 -7.77 -14.53
N LEU A 19 -34.82 -8.74 -14.07
CA LEU A 19 -33.65 -8.47 -13.22
C LEU A 19 -32.59 -7.63 -13.93
N VAL A 20 -32.35 -7.89 -15.22
CA VAL A 20 -31.46 -7.06 -16.05
C VAL A 20 -32.07 -5.67 -16.25
N CYS A 21 -33.38 -5.56 -16.52
CA CYS A 21 -34.06 -4.28 -16.69
C CYS A 21 -34.15 -3.46 -15.39
N VAL A 22 -34.30 -4.10 -14.23
CA VAL A 22 -34.31 -3.43 -12.92
C VAL A 22 -32.90 -2.94 -12.53
N GLN A 23 -31.83 -3.63 -12.96
CA GLN A 23 -30.47 -3.07 -12.90
C GLN A 23 -30.25 -1.89 -13.85
N PHE A 24 -31.10 -1.74 -14.87
CA PHE A 24 -31.11 -0.63 -15.82
C PHE A 24 -32.12 0.46 -15.48
N GLU A 25 -32.69 0.50 -14.26
CA GLU A 25 -33.08 1.79 -13.67
C GLU A 25 -31.81 2.59 -13.41
N GLY A 26 -31.20 3.05 -14.50
CA GLY A 26 -30.23 4.11 -14.47
C GLY A 26 -30.85 5.23 -13.67
N CYS A 27 -30.14 5.65 -12.63
CA CYS A 27 -30.39 6.90 -11.94
C CYS A 27 -30.50 7.96 -13.04
N VAL A 28 -31.74 8.25 -13.45
CA VAL A 28 -32.04 9.36 -14.35
C VAL A 28 -31.59 10.53 -13.53
N ALA A 29 -30.42 11.09 -13.86
CA ALA A 29 -29.93 12.30 -13.26
C ALA A 29 -31.08 13.29 -13.33
N SER A 30 -31.74 13.50 -12.18
CA SER A 30 -32.74 14.53 -12.05
C SER A 30 -32.05 15.77 -12.56
N LYS A 31 -32.60 16.38 -13.62
CA LYS A 31 -32.13 17.68 -14.08
C LYS A 31 -32.48 18.68 -12.98
N THR A 32 -31.72 18.64 -11.88
CA THR A 32 -31.66 19.74 -10.93
C THR A 32 -31.33 20.98 -11.74
N LYS A 33 -32.11 22.03 -11.49
CA LYS A 33 -31.89 23.32 -12.12
C LYS A 33 -30.44 23.73 -11.80
N LYS A 34 -29.62 23.90 -12.85
CA LYS A 34 -28.25 24.40 -12.75
C LYS A 34 -28.24 25.63 -11.85
N THR A 35 -27.35 25.62 -10.88
CA THR A 35 -27.11 26.73 -9.96
C THR A 35 -26.14 27.73 -10.59
N ASP A 36 -26.15 28.97 -10.11
CA ASP A 36 -25.20 29.99 -10.59
C ASP A 36 -23.80 29.84 -9.97
N GLU A 37 -23.57 28.82 -9.13
CA GLU A 37 -22.40 28.64 -8.29
C GLU A 37 -21.97 27.18 -8.28
N ALA A 38 -20.68 26.90 -8.53
CA ALA A 38 -20.20 25.53 -8.63
C ALA A 38 -18.93 25.26 -7.82
N TYR A 39 -18.87 24.08 -7.21
CA TYR A 39 -17.62 23.44 -6.85
C TYR A 39 -17.00 22.78 -8.08
N VAL A 40 -15.73 23.08 -8.34
CA VAL A 40 -15.05 22.62 -9.55
C VAL A 40 -13.77 21.88 -9.19
N THR A 41 -13.50 20.76 -9.84
CA THR A 41 -12.21 20.06 -9.76
C THR A 41 -11.72 19.63 -11.14
N LEU A 42 -10.45 19.26 -11.24
CA LEU A 42 -9.84 18.79 -12.49
C LEU A 42 -9.42 17.32 -12.34
N LEU A 43 -9.69 16.53 -13.39
CA LEU A 43 -9.25 15.15 -13.50
C LEU A 43 -8.46 14.93 -14.79
N TYR A 44 -7.15 14.71 -14.64
CA TYR A 44 -6.24 14.47 -15.77
C TYR A 44 -6.16 13.00 -16.19
N GLY A 45 -6.33 12.08 -15.24
CA GLY A 45 -6.26 10.64 -15.46
C GLY A 45 -6.95 9.88 -14.33
N ASP A 46 -7.19 8.60 -14.56
CA ASP A 46 -7.94 7.73 -13.65
C ASP A 46 -7.25 7.55 -12.28
N GLU A 47 -5.96 7.87 -12.15
CA GLU A 47 -5.21 7.76 -10.90
C GLU A 47 -5.75 8.66 -9.77
N PHE A 48 -6.40 9.77 -10.11
CA PHE A 48 -7.02 10.69 -9.14
C PHE A 48 -8.53 10.48 -8.98
N LEU A 49 -9.11 9.50 -9.69
CA LEU A 49 -10.56 9.26 -9.71
C LEU A 49 -11.10 9.08 -8.29
N LEU A 50 -10.47 8.21 -7.49
CA LEU A 50 -10.91 7.95 -6.12
C LEU A 50 -10.88 9.22 -5.25
N GLY A 51 -9.86 10.07 -5.41
CA GLY A 51 -9.79 11.39 -4.76
C GLY A 51 -10.99 12.27 -5.08
N VAL A 52 -11.34 12.38 -6.37
CA VAL A 52 -12.51 13.15 -6.82
C VAL A 52 -13.84 12.56 -6.30
N ARG A 53 -13.98 11.24 -6.25
CA ARG A 53 -15.16 10.59 -5.68
C ARG A 53 -15.35 10.96 -4.22
N VAL A 54 -14.28 10.82 -3.41
CA VAL A 54 -14.30 11.15 -1.98
C VAL A 54 -14.54 12.65 -1.77
N LEU A 55 -13.91 13.52 -2.58
CA LEU A 55 -14.17 14.96 -2.55
C LEU A 55 -15.66 15.26 -2.77
N GLY A 56 -16.29 14.68 -3.80
CA GLY A 56 -17.70 14.89 -4.10
C GLY A 56 -18.62 14.40 -2.97
N LYS A 57 -18.33 13.23 -2.39
CA LYS A 57 -19.04 12.73 -1.20
C LYS A 57 -18.87 13.67 -0.01
N SER A 58 -17.66 14.17 0.22
CA SER A 58 -17.37 15.10 1.32
C SER A 58 -18.18 16.40 1.20
N ILE A 59 -18.30 16.97 -0.01
CA ILE A 59 -19.14 18.14 -0.27
C ILE A 59 -20.61 17.83 0.02
N ARG A 60 -21.14 16.72 -0.50
CA ARG A 60 -22.55 16.33 -0.28
C ARG A 60 -22.87 16.07 1.18
N ASN A 61 -21.94 15.49 1.94
CA ASN A 61 -22.11 15.25 3.38
C ASN A 61 -22.30 16.55 4.17
N THR A 62 -21.87 17.70 3.63
CA THR A 62 -22.11 19.02 4.24
C THR A 62 -23.50 19.60 3.99
N GLY A 63 -24.32 18.94 3.16
CA GLY A 63 -25.66 19.39 2.78
C GLY A 63 -25.68 20.50 1.72
N SER A 64 -24.54 20.83 1.10
CA SER A 64 -24.50 21.80 0.01
C SER A 64 -25.32 21.32 -1.19
N ASN A 65 -25.98 22.26 -1.86
CA ASN A 65 -26.83 22.04 -3.05
C ASN A 65 -26.25 22.66 -4.34
N LYS A 66 -24.99 23.11 -4.28
CA LYS A 66 -24.29 23.72 -5.42
C LYS A 66 -23.91 22.67 -6.44
N ASP A 67 -23.73 23.09 -7.68
CA ASP A 67 -23.28 22.18 -8.73
C ASP A 67 -21.87 21.67 -8.42
N MET A 68 -21.62 20.38 -8.66
CA MET A 68 -20.30 19.80 -8.60
C MET A 68 -19.85 19.49 -10.03
N VAL A 69 -18.86 20.21 -10.54
CA VAL A 69 -18.34 20.07 -11.90
C VAL A 69 -16.94 19.46 -11.86
N VAL A 70 -16.73 18.42 -12.65
CA VAL A 70 -15.39 17.87 -12.88
C VAL A 70 -14.99 18.13 -14.32
N LEU A 71 -13.90 18.87 -14.47
CA LEU A 71 -13.28 19.14 -15.76
C LEU A 71 -12.33 17.99 -16.11
N VAL A 72 -12.66 17.26 -17.16
CA VAL A 72 -12.02 16.01 -17.54
C VAL A 72 -11.20 16.17 -18.82
N SER A 73 -9.95 15.72 -18.77
CA SER A 73 -9.07 15.68 -19.94
C SER A 73 -9.21 14.39 -20.75
N ASP A 74 -8.65 14.35 -21.96
CA ASP A 74 -8.72 13.19 -22.87
C ASP A 74 -8.13 11.88 -22.28
N GLY A 75 -7.25 11.97 -21.27
CA GLY A 75 -6.63 10.82 -20.61
C GLY A 75 -7.54 10.02 -19.66
N VAL A 76 -8.75 10.50 -19.39
CA VAL A 76 -9.69 9.87 -18.45
C VAL A 76 -10.59 8.88 -19.17
N SER A 77 -10.75 7.68 -18.60
CA SER A 77 -11.55 6.62 -19.21
C SER A 77 -13.05 6.94 -19.21
N ASP A 78 -13.79 6.35 -20.15
CA ASP A 78 -15.26 6.51 -20.18
C ASP A 78 -15.92 5.88 -18.95
N TYR A 79 -15.32 4.83 -18.39
CA TYR A 79 -15.72 4.27 -17.11
C TYR A 79 -15.63 5.30 -15.99
N ALA A 80 -14.50 5.98 -15.85
CA ALA A 80 -14.31 7.04 -14.86
C ALA A 80 -15.33 8.18 -15.03
N LYS A 81 -15.58 8.63 -16.26
CA LYS A 81 -16.61 9.64 -16.56
C LYS A 81 -18.01 9.16 -16.16
N SER A 82 -18.37 7.91 -16.46
CA SER A 82 -19.68 7.34 -16.11
C SER A 82 -19.87 7.24 -14.58
N LEU A 83 -18.83 6.81 -13.86
CA LEU A 83 -18.83 6.71 -12.42
C LEU A 83 -19.01 8.07 -11.75
N LEU A 84 -18.30 9.10 -12.23
CA LEU A 84 -18.42 10.46 -11.71
C LEU A 84 -19.82 11.04 -11.93
N ARG A 85 -20.43 10.81 -13.10
CA ARG A 85 -21.84 11.20 -13.33
C ARG A 85 -22.79 10.50 -12.36
N ALA A 86 -22.57 9.20 -12.12
CA ALA A 86 -23.36 8.43 -11.17
C ALA A 86 -23.17 8.93 -9.73
N ASP A 87 -21.97 9.40 -9.37
CA ASP A 87 -21.68 10.07 -8.10
C ASP A 87 -22.23 11.52 -8.02
N GLY A 88 -22.94 12.00 -9.04
CA GLY A 88 -23.56 13.33 -9.05
C GLY A 88 -22.69 14.47 -9.57
N TRP A 89 -21.56 14.18 -10.23
CA TRP A 89 -20.75 15.20 -10.90
C TRP A 89 -21.28 15.54 -12.30
N ILE A 90 -21.27 16.82 -12.63
CA ILE A 90 -21.37 17.32 -14.00
C ILE A 90 -19.99 17.13 -14.65
N VAL A 91 -19.89 16.20 -15.60
CA VAL A 91 -18.63 15.89 -16.28
C VAL A 91 -18.50 16.73 -17.55
N GLU A 92 -17.56 17.68 -17.55
CA GLU A 92 -17.26 18.54 -18.69
C GLU A 92 -15.91 18.18 -19.31
N MET A 93 -15.91 17.88 -20.61
CA MET A 93 -14.68 17.58 -21.34
C MET A 93 -13.93 18.88 -21.64
N ILE A 94 -12.62 18.88 -21.38
CA ILE A 94 -11.75 20.03 -21.64
C ILE A 94 -10.45 19.62 -22.32
N SER A 95 -9.99 20.45 -23.25
CA SER A 95 -8.64 20.30 -23.81
C SER A 95 -7.56 20.67 -22.79
N LEU A 96 -6.40 20.02 -22.86
CA LEU A 96 -5.28 20.31 -21.99
C LEU A 96 -4.61 21.62 -22.38
N LEU A 97 -4.32 22.49 -21.42
CA LEU A 97 -3.48 23.67 -21.64
C LEU A 97 -2.02 23.29 -21.39
N ALA A 98 -1.22 23.27 -22.46
CA ALA A 98 0.19 22.90 -22.38
C ALA A 98 0.96 23.86 -21.47
N ASN A 99 1.78 23.30 -20.57
CA ASN A 99 2.64 24.11 -19.72
C ASN A 99 3.76 24.79 -20.54
N PRO A 100 3.83 26.13 -20.56
CA PRO A 100 4.80 26.87 -21.38
C PRO A 100 6.22 26.89 -20.80
N ASN A 101 6.41 26.47 -19.54
CA ASN A 101 7.71 26.56 -18.87
C ASN A 101 8.69 25.48 -19.36
N ARG A 102 9.92 25.88 -19.69
CA ARG A 102 11.01 24.97 -20.10
C ARG A 102 11.55 24.14 -18.93
N VAL A 103 11.65 24.74 -17.75
CA VAL A 103 12.06 24.07 -16.51
C VAL A 103 10.81 23.80 -15.67
N ARG A 104 10.42 22.53 -15.57
CA ARG A 104 9.26 22.11 -14.79
C ARG A 104 9.38 20.66 -14.33
N PRO A 105 8.78 20.28 -13.19
CA PRO A 105 8.56 18.88 -12.86
C PRO A 105 7.79 18.16 -13.97
N LYS A 106 8.15 16.92 -14.30
CA LYS A 106 7.46 16.11 -15.33
C LYS A 106 5.95 16.02 -15.08
N ARG A 107 5.56 15.87 -13.80
CA ARG A 107 4.15 15.83 -13.35
C ARG A 107 3.36 17.12 -13.63
N PHE A 108 4.01 18.25 -13.88
CA PHE A 108 3.35 19.54 -14.12
C PHE A 108 3.01 19.77 -15.61
N TRP A 109 2.86 18.73 -16.41
CA TRP A 109 2.66 18.88 -17.85
C TRP A 109 1.32 19.54 -18.23
N GLY A 110 0.27 19.29 -17.45
CA GLY A 110 -1.08 19.82 -17.70
C GLY A 110 -1.59 20.85 -16.69
N VAL A 111 -0.81 21.23 -15.67
CA VAL A 111 -1.32 22.00 -14.51
C VAL A 111 -1.91 23.37 -14.86
N TYR A 112 -1.44 24.00 -15.95
CA TYR A 112 -2.00 25.27 -16.45
C TYR A 112 -3.47 25.14 -16.87
N THR A 113 -3.95 23.91 -17.13
CA THR A 113 -5.35 23.64 -17.43
C THR A 113 -6.29 24.12 -16.34
N LYS A 114 -5.80 24.20 -15.08
CA LYS A 114 -6.54 24.80 -13.96
C LYS A 114 -7.00 26.23 -14.26
N LEU A 115 -6.28 26.99 -15.08
CA LEU A 115 -6.67 28.35 -15.48
C LEU A 115 -7.99 28.40 -16.28
N LYS A 116 -8.48 27.27 -16.80
CA LYS A 116 -9.78 27.24 -17.52
C LYS A 116 -10.97 27.55 -16.63
N ILE A 117 -10.86 27.38 -15.31
CA ILE A 117 -11.94 27.76 -14.38
C ILE A 117 -12.27 29.26 -14.47
N PHE A 118 -11.30 30.10 -14.85
CA PHE A 118 -11.50 31.54 -15.06
C PHE A 118 -12.37 31.85 -16.27
N ASN A 119 -12.66 30.87 -17.13
CA ASN A 119 -13.53 31.02 -18.31
C ASN A 119 -14.89 30.32 -18.16
N MET A 120 -15.22 29.78 -16.98
CA MET A 120 -16.50 29.12 -16.71
C MET A 120 -17.64 30.13 -16.49
N THR A 121 -17.85 31.02 -17.47
CA THR A 121 -18.80 32.15 -17.41
C THR A 121 -20.27 31.76 -17.34
N ASP A 122 -20.59 30.47 -17.45
CA ASP A 122 -21.90 29.91 -17.13
C ASP A 122 -22.23 29.98 -15.63
N TYR A 123 -21.22 30.17 -14.78
CA TYR A 123 -21.35 30.34 -13.34
C TYR A 123 -20.89 31.74 -12.93
N LYS A 124 -21.57 32.33 -11.94
CA LYS A 124 -21.19 33.60 -11.32
C LYS A 124 -19.98 33.45 -10.41
N LYS A 125 -19.89 32.33 -9.69
CA LYS A 125 -18.76 31.99 -8.81
C LYS A 125 -18.41 30.52 -8.92
N VAL A 126 -17.12 30.25 -8.89
CA VAL A 126 -16.54 28.91 -8.88
C VAL A 126 -15.63 28.77 -7.67
N VAL A 127 -15.84 27.72 -6.88
CA VAL A 127 -14.91 27.28 -5.84
C VAL A 127 -14.14 26.07 -6.37
N TYR A 128 -12.87 26.26 -6.68
CA TYR A 128 -11.99 25.21 -7.15
C TYR A 128 -11.35 24.45 -5.97
N LEU A 129 -11.32 23.12 -6.06
CA LEU A 129 -10.76 22.20 -5.08
C LEU A 129 -9.87 21.16 -5.78
N ASP A 130 -8.61 21.02 -5.36
CA ASP A 130 -7.73 19.93 -5.84
C ASP A 130 -8.30 18.56 -5.38
N ALA A 131 -8.06 17.50 -6.17
CA ALA A 131 -8.60 16.16 -5.91
C ALA A 131 -8.08 15.49 -4.61
N ASP A 132 -7.02 16.04 -4.03
CA ASP A 132 -6.42 15.66 -2.74
C ASP A 132 -6.84 16.61 -1.61
N THR A 133 -8.00 17.25 -1.74
CA THR A 133 -8.67 17.98 -0.66
C THR A 133 -9.88 17.19 -0.16
N ILE A 134 -10.31 17.50 1.06
CA ILE A 134 -11.56 16.96 1.62
C ILE A 134 -12.28 18.05 2.40
N VAL A 135 -13.59 18.15 2.17
CA VAL A 135 -14.47 19.11 2.83
C VAL A 135 -15.08 18.46 4.06
N VAL A 136 -14.72 18.96 5.24
CA VAL A 136 -15.21 18.42 6.53
C VAL A 136 -16.40 19.20 7.10
N ARG A 137 -16.66 20.41 6.57
CA ARG A 137 -17.79 21.27 6.93
C ARG A 137 -18.24 22.08 5.74
N ASN A 138 -19.49 22.54 5.74
CA ASN A 138 -20.04 23.34 4.65
C ASN A 138 -19.18 24.59 4.40
N ILE A 139 -18.82 24.80 3.13
CA ILE A 139 -17.99 25.92 2.64
C ILE A 139 -18.75 26.77 1.62
N ASP A 140 -20.09 26.80 1.67
CA ASP A 140 -20.92 27.64 0.79
C ASP A 140 -20.68 29.13 1.06
N ASP A 141 -20.13 29.48 2.22
CA ASP A 141 -19.70 30.84 2.52
C ASP A 141 -18.57 31.33 1.61
N LEU A 142 -17.74 30.44 1.06
CA LEU A 142 -16.72 30.80 0.07
C LEU A 142 -17.29 31.48 -1.18
N PHE A 143 -18.54 31.21 -1.57
CA PHE A 143 -19.16 31.87 -2.72
C PHE A 143 -19.41 33.38 -2.48
N LYS A 144 -19.38 33.83 -1.22
CA LYS A 144 -19.48 35.26 -0.86
C LYS A 144 -18.15 36.02 -1.00
N CYS A 145 -17.05 35.31 -1.22
CA CYS A 145 -15.72 35.90 -1.33
C CYS A 145 -15.61 36.80 -2.58
N GLY A 146 -14.64 37.72 -2.57
CA GLY A 146 -14.33 38.65 -3.65
C GLY A 146 -14.01 37.99 -5.00
N LYS A 147 -13.53 38.76 -5.97
CA LYS A 147 -13.36 38.26 -7.35
C LYS A 147 -12.36 37.10 -7.45
N PHE A 148 -11.31 37.11 -6.63
CA PHE A 148 -10.34 36.03 -6.53
C PHE A 148 -9.95 35.77 -5.08
N CYS A 149 -10.10 34.55 -4.59
CA CYS A 149 -9.68 34.19 -3.24
C CYS A 149 -8.85 32.92 -3.22
N ALA A 150 -7.85 32.85 -2.34
CA ALA A 150 -7.03 31.66 -2.12
C ALA A 150 -6.44 31.68 -0.71
N ASN A 151 -5.76 30.63 -0.27
CA ASN A 151 -4.99 30.67 0.99
C ASN A 151 -3.52 31.03 0.71
N LEU A 152 -2.87 31.72 1.65
CA LEU A 152 -1.41 31.75 1.71
C LEU A 152 -0.88 30.41 2.23
N LYS A 153 0.30 30.01 1.76
CA LYS A 153 1.08 28.95 2.41
C LYS A 153 1.73 29.51 3.69
N HIS A 154 2.65 28.78 4.32
CA HIS A 154 3.61 29.29 5.31
C HIS A 154 4.61 30.33 4.73
N SER A 155 4.29 30.98 3.63
CA SER A 155 5.07 32.04 2.99
C SER A 155 4.11 33.07 2.40
N GLU A 156 4.64 34.18 1.90
CA GLU A 156 3.88 35.21 1.17
C GLU A 156 3.43 34.73 -0.23
N ARG A 157 3.07 33.45 -0.37
CA ARG A 157 2.70 32.86 -1.65
C ARG A 157 1.39 32.10 -1.52
N LEU A 158 0.50 32.33 -2.47
CA LEU A 158 -0.78 31.64 -2.53
C LEU A 158 -0.59 30.15 -2.86
N ASN A 159 -1.47 29.34 -2.28
CA ASN A 159 -1.71 27.94 -2.62
C ASN A 159 -2.91 27.88 -3.58
N SER A 160 -2.78 27.11 -4.66
CA SER A 160 -3.80 27.01 -5.72
C SER A 160 -4.75 25.83 -5.60
N GLY A 161 -4.73 25.10 -4.47
CA GLY A 161 -5.55 23.91 -4.27
C GLY A 161 -6.94 24.19 -3.72
N VAL A 162 -7.16 25.38 -3.15
CA VAL A 162 -8.48 25.91 -2.83
C VAL A 162 -8.52 27.35 -3.31
N MET A 163 -9.41 27.64 -4.27
CA MET A 163 -9.56 28.99 -4.83
C MET A 163 -11.02 29.33 -5.04
N VAL A 164 -11.36 30.61 -4.91
CA VAL A 164 -12.63 31.18 -5.34
C VAL A 164 -12.35 32.07 -6.54
N VAL A 165 -13.13 31.92 -7.61
CA VAL A 165 -12.97 32.68 -8.84
C VAL A 165 -14.32 33.20 -9.28
N GLU A 166 -14.38 34.47 -9.63
CA GLU A 166 -15.42 35.06 -10.48
C GLU A 166 -14.99 34.90 -11.95
N PRO A 167 -15.58 33.95 -12.70
CA PRO A 167 -15.14 33.68 -14.06
C PRO A 167 -15.41 34.88 -14.98
N SER A 168 -14.46 35.20 -15.85
CA SER A 168 -14.56 36.28 -16.81
C SER A 168 -13.73 35.96 -18.05
N ALA A 169 -14.37 35.96 -19.22
CA ALA A 169 -13.69 35.75 -20.49
C ALA A 169 -12.56 36.77 -20.72
N THR A 170 -12.76 38.03 -20.30
CA THR A 170 -11.74 39.08 -20.38
C THR A 170 -10.53 38.75 -19.51
N LEU A 171 -10.77 38.33 -18.25
CA LEU A 171 -9.70 37.94 -17.32
C LEU A 171 -8.94 36.72 -17.84
N PHE A 172 -9.66 35.70 -18.32
CA PHE A 172 -9.07 34.51 -18.90
C PHE A 172 -8.21 34.82 -20.12
N ASN A 173 -8.70 35.65 -21.05
CA ASN A 173 -7.94 36.05 -22.24
C ASN A 173 -6.67 36.83 -21.88
N ASP A 174 -6.74 37.71 -20.89
CA ASP A 174 -5.55 38.41 -20.37
C ASP A 174 -4.54 37.41 -19.79
N MET A 175 -4.98 36.44 -18.97
CA MET A 175 -4.12 35.36 -18.48
C MET A 175 -3.48 34.58 -19.65
N MET A 176 -4.26 34.17 -20.65
CA MET A 176 -3.76 33.44 -21.83
C MET A 176 -2.70 34.23 -22.61
N SER A 177 -2.84 35.56 -22.70
CA SER A 177 -1.82 36.42 -23.32
C SER A 177 -0.49 36.46 -22.55
N LYS A 178 -0.54 36.20 -21.24
CA LYS A 178 0.58 36.31 -20.29
C LYS A 178 1.24 34.98 -19.93
N ILE A 179 0.66 33.82 -20.27
CA ILE A 179 1.18 32.51 -19.85
C ILE A 179 2.63 32.25 -20.28
N LYS A 180 3.06 32.78 -21.43
CA LYS A 180 4.41 32.56 -21.98
C LYS A 180 5.44 33.57 -21.48
N THR A 181 4.99 34.76 -21.05
CA THR A 181 5.85 35.90 -20.71
C THR A 181 5.99 36.09 -19.20
N THR A 182 4.99 35.67 -18.42
CA THR A 182 5.00 35.76 -16.96
C THR A 182 5.79 34.61 -16.38
N ALA A 183 6.80 34.92 -15.56
CA ALA A 183 7.60 33.90 -14.88
C ALA A 183 6.73 33.07 -13.92
N SER A 184 7.03 31.77 -13.83
CA SER A 184 6.44 30.87 -12.83
C SER A 184 7.55 30.21 -12.03
N TYR A 185 7.72 30.60 -10.75
CA TYR A 185 8.79 30.05 -9.92
C TYR A 185 8.65 28.54 -9.62
N THR A 186 7.44 27.99 -9.71
CA THR A 186 7.20 26.54 -9.60
C THR A 186 7.29 25.82 -10.94
N GLY A 187 7.33 26.57 -12.06
CA GLY A 187 7.08 26.05 -13.39
C GLY A 187 5.66 25.55 -13.59
N GLY A 188 4.69 25.94 -12.76
CA GLY A 188 3.28 25.51 -12.80
C GLY A 188 2.29 26.67 -12.67
N ASP A 189 1.00 26.34 -12.56
CA ASP A 189 -0.12 27.27 -12.38
C ASP A 189 0.00 28.11 -11.10
N GLN A 190 0.35 27.49 -9.97
CA GLN A 190 0.53 28.23 -8.71
C GLN A 190 1.60 29.32 -8.81
N GLY A 191 2.71 29.04 -9.51
CA GLY A 191 3.79 30.01 -9.68
C GLY A 191 3.36 31.16 -10.58
N PHE A 192 2.62 30.84 -11.66
CA PHE A 192 2.02 31.84 -12.54
C PHE A 192 1.01 32.72 -11.81
N LEU A 193 0.08 32.14 -11.04
CA LEU A 193 -0.93 32.88 -10.28
C LEU A 193 -0.31 33.82 -9.25
N ASN A 194 0.76 33.41 -8.57
CA ASN A 194 1.50 34.29 -7.65
C ASN A 194 2.13 35.50 -8.37
N SER A 195 2.64 35.31 -9.59
CA SER A 195 3.20 36.41 -10.38
C SER A 195 2.12 37.29 -11.01
N TYR A 196 0.99 36.70 -11.39
CA TYR A 196 -0.17 37.40 -11.95
C TYR A 196 -0.88 38.24 -10.89
N TYR A 197 -1.16 37.67 -9.72
CA TYR A 197 -1.73 38.34 -8.54
C TYR A 197 -0.63 38.76 -7.56
N SER A 198 0.32 39.60 -8.02
CA SER A 198 1.49 40.01 -7.22
C SER A 198 1.14 40.73 -5.91
N GLY A 199 -0.01 41.41 -5.85
CA GLY A 199 -0.52 42.07 -4.63
C GLY A 199 -1.25 41.14 -3.65
N PHE A 200 -1.43 39.85 -3.97
CA PHE A 200 -2.19 38.91 -3.16
C PHE A 200 -1.77 38.80 -1.69
N PRO A 201 -0.47 38.85 -1.33
CA PRO A 201 -0.06 38.79 0.08
C PRO A 201 -0.64 39.92 0.94
N ASN A 202 -0.90 41.09 0.33
CA ASN A 202 -1.46 42.27 1.00
C ASN A 202 -3.00 42.31 0.96
N ALA A 203 -3.66 41.32 0.35
CA ALA A 203 -5.11 41.28 0.29
C ALA A 203 -5.74 41.10 1.68
N HIS A 204 -6.96 41.62 1.85
CA HIS A 204 -7.71 41.47 3.10
C HIS A 204 -8.06 40.00 3.35
N VAL A 205 -8.17 39.61 4.63
CA VAL A 205 -8.64 38.28 4.99
C VAL A 205 -10.15 38.23 4.78
N PHE A 206 -10.63 37.18 4.12
CA PHE A 206 -12.05 36.95 3.91
C PHE A 206 -12.76 36.68 5.24
N GLU A 207 -13.80 37.45 5.52
CA GLU A 207 -14.62 37.35 6.73
C GLU A 207 -16.07 36.97 6.37
N PRO A 208 -16.49 35.70 6.51
CA PRO A 208 -17.78 35.21 6.02
C PRO A 208 -19.01 35.75 6.76
N ASN A 209 -18.80 36.30 7.96
CA ASN A 209 -19.84 36.76 8.88
C ASN A 209 -20.03 38.29 8.90
N LEU A 210 -19.43 39.02 7.95
CA LEU A 210 -19.66 40.47 7.85
C LEU A 210 -21.14 40.78 7.61
N SER A 211 -21.63 41.84 8.27
CA SER A 211 -23.01 42.28 8.10
C SER A 211 -23.26 42.81 6.68
N SER A 212 -24.50 42.68 6.19
CA SER A 212 -24.89 43.17 4.86
C SER A 212 -24.66 44.67 4.67
N GLU A 213 -24.75 45.45 5.74
CA GLU A 213 -24.45 46.89 5.75
C GLU A 213 -22.97 47.16 5.45
N VAL A 214 -22.06 46.42 6.11
CA VAL A 214 -20.61 46.55 5.88
C VAL A 214 -20.26 46.12 4.46
N LEU A 215 -20.82 45.01 3.98
CA LEU A 215 -20.60 44.52 2.61
C LEU A 215 -21.08 45.53 1.56
N SER A 216 -22.22 46.18 1.79
CA SER A 216 -22.78 47.18 0.87
C SER A 216 -22.01 48.51 0.90
N SER A 217 -21.29 48.79 1.99
CA SER A 217 -20.51 50.03 2.15
C SER A 217 -19.15 50.01 1.42
N ARG A 218 -18.71 48.85 0.93
CA ARG A 218 -17.36 48.66 0.35
C ARG A 218 -17.46 48.14 -1.09
N PRO A 219 -16.54 48.55 -1.99
CA PRO A 219 -16.44 47.90 -3.29
C PRO A 219 -16.03 46.42 -3.12
N ILE A 220 -16.51 45.56 -4.02
CA ILE A 220 -16.12 44.15 -4.05
C ILE A 220 -14.60 44.07 -4.23
N PRO A 221 -13.85 43.42 -3.31
CA PRO A 221 -12.41 43.29 -3.44
C PRO A 221 -12.01 42.51 -4.69
N GLU A 222 -10.97 42.99 -5.38
CA GLU A 222 -10.35 42.25 -6.50
C GLU A 222 -9.77 40.92 -6.03
N MET A 223 -9.29 40.86 -4.79
CA MET A 223 -8.77 39.64 -4.19
C MET A 223 -8.87 39.64 -2.66
N GLU A 224 -9.01 38.45 -2.06
CA GLU A 224 -9.02 38.23 -0.61
C GLU A 224 -8.26 36.94 -0.23
N ARG A 225 -7.78 36.88 1.02
CA ARG A 225 -7.09 35.73 1.58
C ARG A 225 -8.05 34.89 2.41
N LEU A 226 -8.16 33.62 2.06
CA LEU A 226 -8.84 32.62 2.87
C LEU A 226 -8.00 32.30 4.10
N SER A 227 -8.66 32.11 5.24
CA SER A 227 -8.02 31.57 6.45
C SER A 227 -7.54 30.12 6.23
N THR A 228 -6.55 29.69 7.01
CA THR A 228 -6.07 28.30 7.05
C THR A 228 -7.19 27.28 7.30
N LEU A 229 -8.31 27.69 7.90
CA LEU A 229 -9.50 26.85 8.06
C LEU A 229 -10.02 26.25 6.74
N TYR A 230 -9.91 26.99 5.64
CA TYR A 230 -10.38 26.59 4.31
C TYR A 230 -9.32 25.86 3.47
N ASN A 231 -8.11 25.66 3.99
CA ASN A 231 -7.05 24.95 3.27
C ASN A 231 -5.97 24.51 4.28
N ALA A 232 -6.35 23.61 5.19
CA ALA A 232 -5.48 23.13 6.26
C ALA A 232 -4.44 22.15 5.70
N ASP A 233 -3.17 22.55 5.76
CA ASP A 233 -2.06 21.83 5.13
C ASP A 233 -1.61 20.63 5.99
N VAL A 234 -1.82 19.41 5.50
CA VAL A 234 -1.38 18.17 6.16
C VAL A 234 0.14 18.11 6.31
N GLY A 235 0.90 18.72 5.39
CA GLY A 235 2.35 18.82 5.51
C GLY A 235 2.78 19.64 6.73
N LEU A 236 2.01 20.66 7.11
CA LEU A 236 2.24 21.45 8.31
C LEU A 236 1.80 20.69 9.57
N TYR A 237 0.67 19.98 9.50
CA TYR A 237 0.25 19.06 10.56
C TYR A 237 1.35 18.05 10.88
N MET A 238 2.02 17.48 9.86
CA MET A 238 3.11 16.52 10.08
C MET A 238 4.31 17.10 10.83
N LEU A 239 4.66 18.36 10.56
CA LEU A 239 5.76 19.03 11.23
C LEU A 239 5.41 19.40 12.68
N ALA A 240 4.16 19.82 12.93
CA ALA A 240 3.69 20.25 14.24
C ALA A 240 3.09 19.12 15.10
N ASN A 241 2.76 17.97 14.50
CA ASN A 241 1.94 16.89 15.05
C ASN A 241 0.59 17.35 15.62
N LYS A 242 0.04 18.45 15.11
CA LYS A 242 -1.26 19.02 15.48
C LYS A 242 -1.71 20.02 14.42
N TRP A 243 -3.00 20.30 14.37
CA TRP A 243 -3.51 21.43 13.61
C TRP A 243 -3.05 22.76 14.23
N MET A 244 -2.67 23.72 13.40
CA MET A 244 -2.32 25.09 13.82
C MET A 244 -3.54 26.01 13.96
N VAL A 245 -4.72 25.42 13.85
CA VAL A 245 -6.05 26.04 14.00
C VAL A 245 -6.89 25.12 14.87
N ASP A 246 -8.03 25.60 15.35
CA ASP A 246 -8.99 24.74 16.04
C ASP A 246 -9.48 23.63 15.10
N GLU A 247 -9.29 22.39 15.49
CA GLU A 247 -9.76 21.20 14.76
C GLU A 247 -11.28 21.22 14.59
N ASN A 248 -11.99 21.76 15.59
CA ASN A 248 -13.44 21.94 15.54
C ASN A 248 -13.87 23.07 14.61
N GLU A 249 -12.98 23.84 14.00
CA GLU A 249 -13.36 24.88 13.04
C GLU A 249 -12.93 24.55 11.61
N LEU A 250 -12.12 23.50 11.43
CA LEU A 250 -11.64 23.05 10.12
C LEU A 250 -12.78 22.93 9.12
N ARG A 251 -12.54 23.43 7.90
CA ARG A 251 -13.49 23.38 6.79
C ARG A 251 -12.98 22.47 5.68
N VAL A 252 -11.70 22.63 5.30
CA VAL A 252 -11.06 21.83 4.25
C VAL A 252 -9.68 21.38 4.71
N ILE A 253 -9.40 20.09 4.56
CA ILE A 253 -8.08 19.50 4.76
C ILE A 253 -7.46 19.24 3.39
N HIS A 254 -6.19 19.62 3.22
CA HIS A 254 -5.47 19.49 1.95
C HIS A 254 -4.21 18.63 2.12
N TYR A 255 -4.17 17.51 1.40
CA TYR A 255 -3.07 16.54 1.40
C TYR A 255 -1.95 16.97 0.42
N THR A 256 -1.31 18.09 0.74
CA THR A 256 -0.33 18.80 -0.13
C THR A 256 0.95 18.00 -0.43
N LEU A 257 1.24 16.94 0.32
CA LEU A 257 2.45 16.16 0.15
C LEU A 257 2.35 15.21 -1.04
N GLY A 258 3.17 15.46 -2.06
CA GLY A 258 3.19 14.70 -3.31
C GLY A 258 3.17 13.18 -3.16
N PRO A 259 4.08 12.55 -2.39
CA PRO A 259 4.16 11.09 -2.28
C PRO A 259 3.23 10.48 -1.22
N LEU A 260 2.50 11.29 -0.45
CA LEU A 260 1.65 10.83 0.65
C LEU A 260 0.20 11.20 0.37
N LYS A 261 -0.40 10.52 -0.60
CA LYS A 261 -1.79 10.75 -0.98
C LYS A 261 -2.74 9.90 -0.15
N PRO A 262 -3.91 10.44 0.24
CA PRO A 262 -4.76 9.78 1.22
C PRO A 262 -5.40 8.49 0.70
N TRP A 263 -5.48 8.30 -0.62
CA TRP A 263 -5.96 7.06 -1.24
C TRP A 263 -4.94 5.92 -1.23
N ASP A 264 -3.65 6.20 -0.99
CA ASP A 264 -2.64 5.14 -0.92
C ASP A 264 -2.74 4.46 0.46
N TRP A 265 -2.99 3.15 0.46
CA TRP A 265 -3.32 2.38 1.67
C TRP A 265 -2.31 2.55 2.81
N TRP A 266 -1.02 2.74 2.48
CA TRP A 266 0.05 2.87 3.48
C TRP A 266 0.05 4.22 4.21
N THR A 267 -0.56 5.26 3.63
CA THR A 267 -0.51 6.61 4.21
C THR A 267 -1.34 6.74 5.48
N SER A 268 -2.41 5.95 5.63
CA SER A 268 -3.20 5.87 6.87
C SER A 268 -2.35 5.43 8.07
N TRP A 269 -1.37 4.55 7.86
CA TRP A 269 -0.45 4.12 8.92
C TRP A 269 0.57 5.19 9.32
N LEU A 270 0.78 6.21 8.49
CA LEU A 270 1.75 7.29 8.72
C LEU A 270 1.07 8.57 9.23
N LEU A 271 -0.10 8.91 8.70
CA LEU A 271 -0.71 10.23 8.82
C LEU A 271 -2.12 10.14 9.41
N LYS A 272 -2.28 10.55 10.67
CA LYS A 272 -3.59 10.58 11.35
C LYS A 272 -4.68 11.33 10.57
N PRO A 273 -4.41 12.49 9.91
CA PRO A 273 -5.46 13.16 9.13
C PRO A 273 -6.09 12.29 8.05
N VAL A 274 -5.37 11.30 7.50
CA VAL A 274 -5.88 10.40 6.46
C VAL A 274 -7.10 9.61 6.95
N ASP A 275 -7.25 9.38 8.25
CA ASP A 275 -8.42 8.71 8.83
C ASP A 275 -9.71 9.47 8.47
N VAL A 276 -9.69 10.81 8.53
CA VAL A 276 -10.83 11.66 8.12
C VAL A 276 -11.20 11.43 6.64
N TRP A 277 -10.20 11.17 5.79
CA TRP A 277 -10.44 10.89 4.39
C TRP A 277 -10.94 9.46 4.15
N GLN A 278 -10.43 8.48 4.90
CA GLN A 278 -10.90 7.09 4.83
C GLN A 278 -12.33 6.96 5.36
N ASP A 279 -12.72 7.69 6.41
CA ASP A 279 -14.08 7.70 6.95
C ASP A 279 -15.11 8.13 5.89
N VAL A 280 -14.79 9.15 5.09
CA VAL A 280 -15.65 9.58 3.97
C VAL A 280 -15.61 8.57 2.82
N ARG A 281 -14.46 7.97 2.56
CA ARG A 281 -14.32 6.91 1.55
C ARG A 281 -15.21 5.71 1.86
N GLU A 282 -15.24 5.24 3.10
CA GLU A 282 -16.06 4.09 3.50
C GLU A 282 -17.56 4.35 3.31
N GLN A 283 -17.98 5.61 3.42
CA GLN A 283 -19.35 6.05 3.19
C GLN A 283 -19.72 6.23 1.71
N LEU A 284 -18.78 6.05 0.78
CA LEU A 284 -19.07 6.19 -0.66
C LEU A 284 -20.13 5.19 -1.12
N ASP A 285 -21.13 5.72 -1.80
CA ASP A 285 -22.24 4.93 -2.33
C ASP A 285 -21.77 4.04 -3.51
N GLU A 286 -22.45 2.92 -3.69
CA GLU A 286 -22.24 2.02 -4.83
C GLU A 286 -22.97 2.56 -6.07
N SER A 287 -22.45 3.65 -6.62
CA SER A 287 -23.03 4.32 -7.80
C SER A 287 -22.95 3.47 -9.08
N LEU A 288 -21.96 2.58 -9.17
CA LEU A 288 -21.85 1.51 -10.17
C LEU A 288 -21.52 0.17 -9.46
N PRO A 289 -21.79 -0.99 -10.08
CA PRO A 289 -21.53 -2.28 -9.47
C PRO A 289 -20.07 -2.44 -8.99
N GLY A 290 -19.90 -2.75 -7.71
CA GLY A 290 -18.60 -2.94 -7.06
C GLY A 290 -17.83 -1.65 -6.74
N THR A 291 -18.47 -0.47 -6.74
CA THR A 291 -17.82 0.81 -6.43
C THR A 291 -18.07 1.37 -5.04
N GLY A 292 -18.87 0.68 -4.22
CA GLY A 292 -19.15 1.07 -2.84
C GLY A 292 -17.88 1.15 -1.99
N GLY A 293 -17.84 2.06 -1.02
CA GLY A 293 -16.66 2.27 -0.16
C GLY A 293 -15.40 2.71 -0.92
N GLY A 294 -15.56 3.25 -2.13
CA GLY A 294 -14.41 3.62 -2.98
C GLY A 294 -13.62 2.41 -3.49
N GLN A 295 -14.27 1.26 -3.67
CA GLN A 295 -13.67 0.09 -4.30
C GLN A 295 -13.64 0.23 -5.83
N ASN A 296 -12.71 -0.49 -6.45
CA ASN A 296 -12.62 -0.66 -7.88
C ASN A 296 -12.84 -2.14 -8.21
N PRO A 297 -13.81 -2.50 -9.08
CA PRO A 297 -14.08 -3.90 -9.44
C PRO A 297 -12.84 -4.67 -9.92
N LYS A 298 -11.94 -4.01 -10.67
CA LYS A 298 -10.69 -4.62 -11.14
C LYS A 298 -9.74 -4.94 -9.99
N ASP A 299 -9.59 -4.01 -9.05
CA ASP A 299 -8.74 -4.19 -7.88
C ASP A 299 -9.35 -5.21 -6.91
N SER A 300 -10.68 -5.24 -6.76
CA SER A 300 -11.37 -6.23 -5.93
C SER A 300 -11.14 -7.67 -6.42
N PHE A 301 -11.17 -7.88 -7.75
CA PHE A 301 -10.82 -9.17 -8.34
C PHE A 301 -9.34 -9.51 -8.12
N LEU A 302 -8.44 -8.55 -8.37
CA LEU A 302 -7.00 -8.72 -8.17
C LEU A 302 -6.66 -9.05 -6.71
N VAL A 303 -7.25 -8.34 -5.74
CA VAL A 303 -7.06 -8.59 -4.30
C VAL A 303 -7.47 -10.01 -3.92
N LYS A 304 -8.63 -10.49 -4.39
CA LYS A 304 -9.07 -11.86 -4.14
C LYS A 304 -8.09 -12.89 -4.71
N PHE A 305 -7.60 -12.64 -5.92
CA PHE A 305 -6.58 -13.50 -6.54
C PHE A 305 -5.27 -13.49 -5.75
N LEU A 306 -4.77 -12.31 -5.38
CA LEU A 306 -3.52 -12.14 -4.63
C LEU A 306 -3.56 -12.77 -3.24
N PHE A 307 -4.73 -12.78 -2.59
CA PHE A 307 -4.94 -13.43 -1.28
C PHE A 307 -5.04 -14.96 -1.39
N LEU A 308 -5.67 -15.48 -2.45
CA LEU A 308 -5.86 -16.92 -2.61
C LEU A 308 -4.62 -17.64 -3.13
N LEU A 309 -3.75 -16.96 -3.89
CA LEU A 309 -2.64 -17.59 -4.60
C LEU A 309 -1.60 -18.24 -3.66
N PRO A 310 -1.05 -17.55 -2.63
CA PRO A 310 -0.10 -18.17 -1.70
C PRO A 310 -0.73 -19.32 -0.90
N PHE A 311 -2.01 -19.17 -0.52
CA PHE A 311 -2.77 -20.21 0.15
C PHE A 311 -2.93 -21.46 -0.72
N CYS A 312 -3.31 -21.30 -2.00
CA CYS A 312 -3.41 -22.39 -2.95
C CYS A 312 -2.06 -23.06 -3.22
N ALA A 313 -0.97 -22.27 -3.32
CA ALA A 313 0.38 -22.78 -3.48
C ALA A 313 0.80 -23.62 -2.25
N LEU A 314 0.49 -23.16 -1.04
CA LEU A 314 0.76 -23.91 0.19
C LEU A 314 -0.06 -25.21 0.24
N LEU A 315 -1.35 -25.18 -0.08
CA LEU A 315 -2.19 -26.37 -0.15
C LEU A 315 -1.67 -27.38 -1.20
N PHE A 316 -1.23 -26.89 -2.36
CA PHE A 316 -0.63 -27.72 -3.39
C PHE A 316 0.68 -28.37 -2.91
N CYS A 317 1.55 -27.62 -2.24
CA CYS A 317 2.76 -28.16 -1.62
C CYS A 317 2.46 -29.20 -0.54
N CYS A 318 1.45 -28.97 0.31
CA CYS A 318 1.00 -29.94 1.32
C CYS A 318 0.43 -31.21 0.67
N TYR A 319 -0.39 -31.07 -0.37
CA TYR A 319 -0.94 -32.20 -1.13
C TYR A 319 0.17 -33.00 -1.81
N HIS A 320 1.14 -32.33 -2.44
CA HIS A 320 2.29 -32.99 -3.07
C HIS A 320 3.20 -33.70 -2.06
N SER A 321 3.38 -33.12 -0.87
CA SER A 321 4.05 -33.80 0.23
C SER A 321 3.28 -35.03 0.70
N PHE A 322 1.95 -34.92 0.81
CA PHE A 322 1.07 -36.02 1.19
C PHE A 322 1.10 -37.18 0.19
N THR A 323 1.05 -36.90 -1.12
CA THR A 323 1.11 -37.95 -2.16
C THR A 323 2.47 -38.64 -2.20
N LYS A 324 3.58 -37.90 -2.04
CA LYS A 324 4.92 -38.51 -1.92
C LYS A 324 5.09 -39.34 -0.64
N ASN A 325 4.50 -38.91 0.48
CA ASN A 325 4.62 -39.57 1.79
C ASN A 325 3.39 -40.42 2.16
N GLN A 326 2.64 -40.93 1.19
CA GLN A 326 1.41 -41.70 1.44
C GLN A 326 1.61 -42.86 2.43
N GLY A 327 2.80 -43.48 2.45
CA GLY A 327 3.17 -44.52 3.43
C GLY A 327 3.36 -44.02 4.86
N TYR A 328 3.83 -42.79 5.07
CA TYR A 328 4.15 -42.22 6.39
C TYR A 328 2.93 -41.62 7.10
N PHE A 329 1.98 -41.03 6.36
CA PHE A 329 0.83 -40.35 6.96
C PHE A 329 -0.31 -41.28 7.38
N SER A 330 -0.43 -42.46 6.77
CA SER A 330 -1.34 -43.51 7.27
C SER A 330 -1.07 -43.86 8.74
N THR A 331 0.19 -43.71 9.18
CA THR A 331 0.64 -43.90 10.56
C THR A 331 0.30 -42.71 11.46
N LEU A 332 0.34 -41.48 10.93
CA LEU A 332 0.04 -40.25 11.67
C LEU A 332 -1.47 -40.08 11.95
N CYS A 333 -2.35 -40.44 11.01
CA CYS A 333 -3.80 -40.42 11.23
C CYS A 333 -4.25 -41.52 12.22
N ARG A 334 -3.41 -42.51 12.48
CA ARG A 334 -3.64 -43.54 13.51
C ARG A 334 -3.19 -43.10 14.91
N SER A 335 -2.27 -42.14 15.01
CA SER A 335 -1.86 -41.56 16.29
C SER A 335 -2.81 -40.42 16.66
N SER A 336 -3.43 -40.50 17.84
CA SER A 336 -4.24 -39.41 18.39
C SER A 336 -3.40 -38.12 18.48
N LEU A 337 -4.01 -36.95 18.26
CA LEU A 337 -3.38 -35.65 18.53
C LEU A 337 -2.75 -35.60 19.94
N CYS A 338 -3.32 -36.33 20.91
CA CYS A 338 -2.75 -36.48 22.25
C CYS A 338 -1.39 -37.19 22.25
N ASP A 339 -1.18 -38.20 21.41
CA ASP A 339 0.13 -38.89 21.32
C ASP A 339 1.19 -37.98 20.71
N GLN A 340 0.84 -37.15 19.73
CA GLN A 340 1.76 -36.15 19.19
C GLN A 340 2.14 -35.08 20.21
N VAL A 341 1.16 -34.54 20.95
CA VAL A 341 1.40 -33.57 22.03
C VAL A 341 2.24 -34.19 23.14
N ARG A 342 1.95 -35.45 23.51
CA ARG A 342 2.73 -36.19 24.51
C ARG A 342 4.16 -36.46 24.03
N HIS A 343 4.36 -36.78 22.77
CA HIS A 343 5.68 -36.96 22.16
C HIS A 343 6.46 -35.64 22.09
N LEU A 344 5.79 -34.52 21.81
CA LEU A 344 6.38 -33.17 21.87
C LEU A 344 6.76 -32.79 23.31
N TYR A 345 5.86 -33.03 24.27
CA TYR A 345 6.13 -32.82 25.70
C TYR A 345 7.33 -33.62 26.18
N TYR A 346 7.40 -34.91 25.84
CA TYR A 346 8.56 -35.73 26.18
C TYR A 346 9.83 -35.24 25.48
N ARG A 347 9.75 -34.75 24.25
CA ARG A 347 10.90 -34.19 23.52
C ARG A 347 11.42 -32.88 24.15
N ILE A 348 10.52 -31.99 24.58
CA ILE A 348 10.84 -30.76 25.31
C ILE A 348 11.39 -31.08 26.72
N ARG A 349 10.91 -32.15 27.34
CA ARG A 349 11.36 -32.58 28.68
C ARG A 349 12.66 -33.40 28.66
N SER A 350 12.90 -34.20 27.61
CA SER A 350 14.11 -35.01 27.44
C SER A 350 15.28 -34.18 26.92
N ASN A 351 15.02 -33.21 26.05
CA ASN A 351 15.96 -32.14 25.78
C ASN A 351 15.84 -31.16 26.93
N GLY A 352 16.59 -31.40 28.01
CA GLY A 352 16.88 -30.37 29.02
C GLY A 352 17.24 -29.05 28.34
N PRO A 353 17.07 -27.90 29.04
CA PRO A 353 17.01 -26.57 28.43
C PRO A 353 18.06 -26.47 27.33
N LEU A 354 17.58 -26.30 26.08
CA LEU A 354 18.40 -26.27 24.87
C LEU A 354 19.74 -25.64 25.23
N ALA A 355 20.78 -26.48 25.32
CA ALA A 355 22.12 -25.97 25.46
C ALA A 355 22.32 -25.13 24.21
N TYR A 356 22.24 -23.81 24.39
CA TYR A 356 22.72 -22.83 23.44
C TYR A 356 24.21 -23.14 23.30
N THR A 357 24.55 -24.14 22.51
CA THR A 357 25.87 -24.27 21.93
C THR A 357 25.96 -23.07 21.00
N SER A 358 26.43 -21.96 21.56
CA SER A 358 27.19 -20.99 20.82
C SER A 358 28.12 -21.80 19.93
N ILE A 359 27.84 -21.82 18.64
CA ILE A 359 28.87 -22.14 17.65
C ILE A 359 29.80 -20.94 17.77
N SER A 360 30.66 -20.97 18.77
CA SER A 360 31.65 -19.93 18.99
C SER A 360 32.58 -20.00 17.81
N ALA A 361 32.57 -18.97 16.97
CA ALA A 361 33.56 -18.74 15.93
C ALA A 361 34.96 -18.39 16.51
N SER A 362 35.27 -18.83 17.73
CA SER A 362 36.57 -18.64 18.36
C SER A 362 37.45 -19.87 18.12
N THR A 363 38.23 -19.75 17.05
CA THR A 363 39.42 -20.52 16.72
C THR A 363 40.40 -20.52 17.88
N THR A 364 40.29 -21.44 18.84
CA THR A 364 41.40 -21.71 19.79
C THR A 364 41.32 -23.13 20.37
N ASN A 365 42.25 -23.97 19.89
CA ASN A 365 42.97 -25.03 20.59
C ASN A 365 42.25 -25.80 21.72
N SER A 366 41.87 -27.05 21.46
CA SER A 366 42.07 -28.12 22.44
C SER A 366 42.37 -29.45 21.74
N VAL A 367 43.35 -30.15 22.30
CA VAL A 367 44.12 -31.28 21.75
C VAL A 367 43.30 -32.54 21.41
N HIS A 368 41.98 -32.52 21.60
CA HIS A 368 41.12 -33.67 21.29
C HIS A 368 40.75 -33.83 19.80
N GLN A 369 41.14 -32.90 18.93
CA GLN A 369 40.85 -32.97 17.48
C GLN A 369 41.92 -33.67 16.62
N LEU A 370 43.00 -34.20 17.19
CA LEU A 370 44.06 -34.83 16.39
C LEU A 370 43.76 -36.28 15.93
N LEU A 371 42.69 -36.93 16.44
CA LEU A 371 42.51 -38.37 16.27
C LEU A 371 41.47 -38.82 15.21
N ASN A 372 40.80 -37.91 14.48
CA ASN A 372 39.95 -38.29 13.32
C ASN A 372 40.16 -37.31 12.15
N GLY A 373 41.14 -37.63 11.30
CA GLY A 373 41.80 -36.77 10.32
C GLY A 373 41.08 -36.45 9.00
N ALA A 374 39.76 -36.28 8.98
CA ALA A 374 39.05 -35.75 7.80
C ALA A 374 37.74 -35.03 8.20
N GLN A 375 37.81 -34.15 9.20
CA GLN A 375 36.63 -33.39 9.65
C GLN A 375 36.30 -32.31 8.62
N ASN A 376 35.20 -32.53 7.90
CA ASN A 376 34.62 -31.63 6.90
C ASN A 376 34.48 -30.19 7.44
N LYS A 377 35.46 -29.33 7.16
CA LYS A 377 35.42 -27.92 7.57
C LYS A 377 34.34 -27.22 6.76
N VAL A 378 33.28 -26.76 7.43
CA VAL A 378 32.31 -25.82 6.86
C VAL A 378 33.08 -24.63 6.26
N PRO A 379 32.78 -24.20 5.03
CA PRO A 379 33.46 -23.06 4.42
C PRO A 379 33.34 -21.81 5.29
N ALA A 380 34.48 -21.24 5.70
CA ALA A 380 34.51 -20.13 6.66
C ALA A 380 33.73 -18.88 6.20
N TYR A 381 33.58 -18.69 4.89
CA TYR A 381 32.86 -17.58 4.30
C TYR A 381 31.34 -17.82 4.18
N LEU A 382 30.84 -19.05 4.41
CA LEU A 382 29.43 -19.41 4.21
C LEU A 382 28.50 -18.53 5.06
N GLY A 383 28.84 -18.31 6.33
CA GLY A 383 28.07 -17.47 7.23
C GLY A 383 27.92 -16.04 6.70
N GLY A 384 29.04 -15.39 6.38
CA GLY A 384 29.04 -14.02 5.85
C GLY A 384 28.29 -13.88 4.51
N ILE A 385 28.45 -14.85 3.59
CA ILE A 385 27.69 -14.84 2.32
C ILE A 385 26.19 -14.99 2.58
N SER A 386 25.79 -15.89 3.47
CA SER A 386 24.38 -16.12 3.81
C SER A 386 23.70 -14.85 4.36
N VAL A 387 24.40 -14.09 5.21
CA VAL A 387 23.92 -12.81 5.73
C VAL A 387 23.64 -11.83 4.58
N CYS A 388 24.59 -11.66 3.65
CA CYS A 388 24.42 -10.79 2.49
C CYS A 388 23.23 -11.23 1.62
N VAL A 389 23.12 -12.53 1.34
CA VAL A 389 22.01 -13.10 0.55
C VAL A 389 20.66 -12.86 1.26
N CYS A 390 20.59 -13.08 2.57
CA CYS A 390 19.38 -12.86 3.37
C CYS A 390 18.87 -11.42 3.25
N PHE A 391 19.75 -10.42 3.42
CA PHE A 391 19.35 -9.02 3.29
C PHE A 391 18.97 -8.64 1.86
N MET A 392 19.69 -9.13 0.85
CA MET A 392 19.32 -8.91 -0.55
C MET A 392 17.95 -9.49 -0.87
N VAL A 393 17.67 -10.72 -0.42
CA VAL A 393 16.36 -11.37 -0.58
C VAL A 393 15.28 -10.59 0.16
N ALA A 394 15.54 -10.09 1.37
CA ALA A 394 14.56 -9.28 2.11
C ALA A 394 14.18 -7.99 1.39
N VAL A 395 15.17 -7.25 0.87
CA VAL A 395 14.94 -6.03 0.09
C VAL A 395 14.19 -6.32 -1.21
N VAL A 396 14.57 -7.37 -1.94
CA VAL A 396 13.88 -7.79 -3.17
C VAL A 396 12.44 -8.21 -2.88
N SER A 397 12.21 -8.95 -1.80
CA SER A 397 10.87 -9.42 -1.42
C SER A 397 9.95 -8.25 -1.07
N LEU A 398 10.45 -7.27 -0.31
CA LEU A 398 9.72 -6.04 0.00
C LEU A 398 9.43 -5.22 -1.26
N GLY A 399 10.44 -5.05 -2.13
CA GLY A 399 10.29 -4.30 -3.38
C GLY A 399 9.27 -4.93 -4.33
N LEU A 400 9.30 -6.26 -4.50
CA LEU A 400 8.34 -6.98 -5.33
C LEU A 400 6.93 -6.93 -4.74
N ALA A 401 6.78 -7.05 -3.41
CA ALA A 401 5.48 -6.90 -2.76
C ALA A 401 4.87 -5.51 -2.98
N LEU A 402 5.67 -4.42 -2.89
CA LEU A 402 5.21 -3.06 -3.19
C LEU A 402 4.75 -2.87 -4.65
N LEU A 403 5.30 -3.65 -5.59
CA LEU A 403 4.89 -3.60 -7.00
C LEU A 403 3.64 -4.42 -7.29
N ILE A 404 3.42 -5.50 -6.53
CA ILE A 404 2.28 -6.41 -6.72
C ILE A 404 1.01 -5.88 -6.03
N VAL A 405 1.13 -5.33 -4.83
CA VAL A 405 -0.01 -4.85 -4.03
C VAL A 405 -0.55 -3.54 -4.61
N PRO A 406 -1.84 -3.48 -5.00
CA PRO A 406 -2.42 -2.25 -5.53
C PRO A 406 -2.45 -1.14 -4.48
N GLN A 407 -2.16 0.10 -4.89
CA GLN A 407 -1.97 1.23 -3.96
C GLN A 407 -3.30 1.70 -3.34
N GLN A 408 -4.39 1.67 -4.12
CA GLN A 408 -5.69 2.26 -3.75
C GLN A 408 -6.64 1.27 -3.07
N VAL A 409 -6.13 0.26 -2.36
CA VAL A 409 -6.97 -0.66 -1.54
C VAL A 409 -7.28 -0.05 -0.16
N MET A 410 -8.08 -0.74 0.63
CA MET A 410 -8.28 -0.39 2.04
C MET A 410 -6.96 -0.52 2.82
N PRO A 411 -6.68 0.35 3.83
CA PRO A 411 -5.46 0.32 4.62
C PRO A 411 -5.09 -1.07 5.17
N TRP A 412 -6.06 -1.79 5.71
CA TRP A 412 -5.88 -3.15 6.24
C TRP A 412 -5.62 -4.19 5.15
N THR A 413 -6.39 -4.15 4.06
CA THR A 413 -6.19 -5.07 2.93
C THR A 413 -4.79 -4.92 2.34
N GLY A 414 -4.34 -3.68 2.15
CA GLY A 414 -2.99 -3.39 1.67
C GLY A 414 -1.91 -3.91 2.63
N LEU A 415 -2.07 -3.67 3.93
CA LEU A 415 -1.13 -4.14 4.95
C LEU A 415 -1.02 -5.68 4.98
N LEU A 416 -2.16 -6.38 4.95
CA LEU A 416 -2.20 -7.85 4.98
C LEU A 416 -1.54 -8.45 3.74
N LEU A 417 -1.90 -7.96 2.54
CA LEU A 417 -1.27 -8.41 1.29
C LEU A 417 0.22 -8.09 1.26
N MET A 418 0.63 -6.94 1.81
CA MET A 418 2.03 -6.56 1.89
C MET A 418 2.84 -7.57 2.71
N TYR A 419 2.35 -7.96 3.87
CA TYR A 419 2.99 -9.00 4.68
C TYR A 419 2.97 -10.36 4.00
N GLU A 420 1.80 -10.78 3.49
CA GLU A 420 1.63 -12.07 2.82
C GLU A 420 2.62 -12.25 1.67
N TRP A 421 2.72 -11.27 0.78
CA TRP A 421 3.61 -11.34 -0.38
C TRP A 421 5.08 -11.17 -0.03
N THR A 422 5.40 -10.27 0.91
CA THR A 422 6.79 -10.13 1.38
C THR A 422 7.29 -11.44 1.97
N PHE A 423 6.50 -12.08 2.83
CA PHE A 423 6.89 -13.36 3.44
C PHE A 423 6.89 -14.50 2.41
N THR A 424 5.89 -14.58 1.53
CA THR A 424 5.83 -15.63 0.50
C THR A 424 7.05 -15.59 -0.42
N ILE A 425 7.40 -14.40 -0.93
CA ILE A 425 8.57 -14.23 -1.80
C ILE A 425 9.86 -14.52 -1.02
N PHE A 426 9.98 -14.01 0.22
CA PHE A 426 11.15 -14.26 1.06
C PHE A 426 11.36 -15.75 1.31
N PHE A 427 10.29 -16.48 1.68
CA PHE A 427 10.38 -17.92 1.92
C PHE A 427 10.73 -18.71 0.67
N ILE A 428 10.22 -18.33 -0.50
CA ILE A 428 10.59 -18.97 -1.77
C ILE A 428 12.07 -18.73 -2.09
N LEU A 429 12.53 -17.48 -2.03
CA LEU A 429 13.89 -17.11 -2.44
C LEU A 429 14.94 -17.59 -1.42
N PHE A 430 14.75 -17.28 -0.13
CA PHE A 430 15.69 -17.67 0.91
C PHE A 430 15.60 -19.17 1.22
N GLY A 431 14.39 -19.76 1.19
CA GLY A 431 14.23 -21.21 1.27
C GLY A 431 14.91 -21.94 0.12
N GLY A 432 14.80 -21.41 -1.11
CA GLY A 432 15.55 -21.90 -2.26
C GLY A 432 17.07 -21.80 -2.09
N TYR A 433 17.57 -20.68 -1.56
CA TYR A 433 18.99 -20.53 -1.20
C TYR A 433 19.44 -21.58 -0.18
N ILE A 434 18.69 -21.75 0.92
CA ILE A 434 19.00 -22.74 1.96
C ILE A 434 18.99 -24.17 1.38
N HIS A 435 18.06 -24.46 0.47
CA HIS A 435 18.02 -25.72 -0.24
C HIS A 435 19.29 -25.96 -1.10
N LEU A 436 19.76 -24.94 -1.81
CA LEU A 436 21.02 -25.03 -2.57
C LEU A 436 22.23 -25.28 -1.66
N ILE A 437 22.27 -24.66 -0.48
CA ILE A 437 23.32 -24.90 0.51
C ILE A 437 23.27 -26.34 1.05
N TYR A 438 22.08 -26.88 1.29
CA TYR A 438 21.89 -28.28 1.65
C TYR A 438 22.40 -29.23 0.55
N GLN A 439 22.05 -28.99 -0.72
CA GLN A 439 22.56 -29.79 -1.85
C GLN A 439 24.09 -29.66 -1.99
N TRP A 440 24.64 -28.48 -1.73
CA TRP A 440 26.09 -28.27 -1.73
C TRP A 440 26.79 -29.12 -0.66
N GLY A 441 26.25 -29.14 0.57
CA GLY A 441 26.71 -30.03 1.64
C GLY A 441 26.72 -31.50 1.22
N LYS A 442 25.65 -31.95 0.57
CA LYS A 442 25.52 -33.32 0.04
C LYS A 442 26.57 -33.65 -1.03
N ILE A 443 26.88 -32.70 -1.92
CA ILE A 443 27.95 -32.87 -2.93
C ILE A 443 29.32 -32.94 -2.27
N VAL A 444 29.61 -32.08 -1.27
CA VAL A 444 30.90 -32.10 -0.56
C VAL A 444 31.09 -33.40 0.22
N GLY A 445 30.07 -33.83 0.95
CA GLY A 445 30.06 -35.14 1.62
C GLY A 445 30.27 -36.30 0.64
N SER A 446 29.77 -36.17 -0.61
CA SER A 446 29.99 -37.18 -1.63
C SER A 446 31.42 -37.29 -2.14
N ARG A 447 32.11 -36.16 -2.29
CA ARG A 447 33.50 -36.09 -2.77
C ARG A 447 34.48 -36.59 -1.73
N ALA A 448 34.32 -36.18 -0.46
CA ALA A 448 35.18 -36.61 0.64
C ALA A 448 35.20 -38.14 0.80
N ALA A 449 34.05 -38.81 0.65
CA ALA A 449 33.97 -40.26 0.71
C ALA A 449 34.60 -40.97 -0.52
N SER A 450 34.51 -40.38 -1.73
CA SER A 450 35.17 -40.95 -2.93
C SER A 450 36.71 -40.92 -2.85
N SER A 451 37.29 -39.98 -2.09
CA SER A 451 38.72 -39.98 -1.80
C SER A 451 39.13 -41.00 -0.73
N LEU A 452 38.20 -41.51 0.08
CA LEU A 452 38.46 -42.52 1.11
C LEU A 452 38.20 -43.97 0.65
N SER A 453 37.71 -44.19 -0.58
CA SER A 453 37.56 -45.55 -1.11
C SER A 453 38.92 -46.13 -1.55
N GLN A 454 39.75 -46.52 -0.59
CA GLN A 454 40.65 -47.66 -0.73
C GLN A 454 39.87 -48.95 -0.37
N PRO A 455 40.01 -50.04 -1.14
CA PRO A 455 39.28 -51.27 -0.88
C PRO A 455 39.95 -51.99 0.29
N GLY A 456 39.26 -52.08 1.42
CA GLY A 456 39.79 -52.79 2.58
C GLY A 456 38.70 -53.12 3.60
N SER A 457 38.40 -54.41 3.68
CA SER A 457 37.82 -55.12 4.83
C SER A 457 36.31 -54.96 5.07
N ASP A 458 35.57 -55.92 4.53
CA ASP A 458 34.31 -56.42 5.08
C ASP A 458 34.47 -56.75 6.57
N TYR A 459 33.80 -56.02 7.45
CA TYR A 459 33.42 -56.55 8.77
C TYR A 459 32.10 -55.93 9.24
N ASP A 460 31.14 -56.84 9.39
CA ASP A 460 29.97 -56.88 10.25
C ASP A 460 28.91 -55.78 10.22
N SER A 461 27.82 -56.19 9.58
CA SER A 461 26.46 -55.67 9.71
C SER A 461 25.93 -55.94 11.12
N GLU A 462 26.33 -55.14 12.10
CA GLU A 462 25.57 -55.04 13.35
C GLU A 462 24.46 -53.99 13.23
N LYS A 463 23.24 -54.48 13.44
CA LYS A 463 21.97 -53.76 13.42
C LYS A 463 21.96 -52.62 14.45
N PHE A 464 22.51 -51.46 14.09
CA PHE A 464 22.11 -50.22 14.74
C PHE A 464 20.73 -49.86 14.21
N HIS A 465 19.68 -50.20 14.97
CA HIS A 465 18.36 -49.60 14.84
C HIS A 465 18.45 -48.11 15.21
N GLN A 466 19.13 -47.33 14.37
CA GLN A 466 19.25 -45.91 14.52
C GLN A 466 17.91 -45.33 14.09
N ARG A 467 17.05 -45.15 15.09
CA ARG A 467 15.88 -44.29 15.13
C ARG A 467 15.88 -43.35 13.91
N GLN A 468 15.05 -43.67 12.92
CA GLN A 468 14.54 -42.71 11.93
C GLN A 468 13.71 -41.66 12.67
N ILE A 469 14.34 -40.86 13.53
CA ILE A 469 13.74 -39.63 14.00
C ILE A 469 13.85 -38.72 12.78
N SER A 470 12.76 -38.64 12.02
CA SER A 470 12.44 -37.47 11.22
C SER A 470 12.63 -36.27 12.15
N SER A 471 13.82 -35.66 12.09
CA SER A 471 14.15 -34.50 12.88
C SER A 471 13.39 -33.35 12.25
N CYS A 472 12.10 -33.23 12.62
CA CYS A 472 11.38 -31.99 12.45
C CYS A 472 12.31 -30.91 13.00
N ASP A 473 12.82 -30.08 12.10
CA ASP A 473 13.90 -29.14 12.39
C ASP A 473 13.33 -27.96 13.18
N SER A 474 13.13 -28.18 14.48
CA SER A 474 12.55 -27.18 15.37
C SER A 474 13.34 -25.88 15.34
N ALA A 475 14.66 -25.92 15.11
CA ALA A 475 15.48 -24.72 15.03
C ALA A 475 15.15 -23.87 13.80
N THR A 476 14.96 -24.49 12.62
CA THR A 476 14.53 -23.75 11.42
C THR A 476 13.20 -23.05 11.64
N TRP A 477 12.27 -23.73 12.32
CA TRP A 477 10.99 -23.14 12.72
C TRP A 477 11.18 -21.97 13.70
N TYR A 478 12.03 -22.11 14.72
CA TYR A 478 12.30 -21.04 15.68
C TYR A 478 12.93 -19.80 15.03
N TYR A 479 13.91 -19.99 14.14
CA TYR A 479 14.53 -18.89 13.41
C TYR A 479 13.54 -18.24 12.44
N GLY A 480 12.80 -19.03 11.66
CA GLY A 480 11.79 -18.52 10.74
C GLY A 480 10.68 -17.74 11.44
N LEU A 481 10.13 -18.30 12.53
CA LEU A 481 9.10 -17.67 13.34
C LEU A 481 9.63 -16.41 14.03
N GLY A 482 10.85 -16.44 14.57
CA GLY A 482 11.49 -15.27 15.18
C GLY A 482 11.68 -14.12 14.18
N MET A 483 12.11 -14.42 12.95
CA MET A 483 12.24 -13.43 11.88
C MET A 483 10.88 -12.84 11.51
N ALA A 484 9.84 -13.67 11.33
CA ALA A 484 8.50 -13.22 11.00
C ALA A 484 7.88 -12.35 12.12
N LEU A 485 8.00 -12.78 13.38
CA LEU A 485 7.52 -12.03 14.54
C LEU A 485 8.18 -10.66 14.65
N LEU A 486 9.51 -10.59 14.50
CA LEU A 486 10.21 -9.30 14.54
C LEU A 486 9.88 -8.41 13.34
N ALA A 487 9.66 -8.99 12.15
CA ALA A 487 9.26 -8.25 10.96
C ALA A 487 7.85 -7.67 11.06
N ILE A 488 6.96 -8.29 11.84
CA ILE A 488 5.63 -7.75 12.16
C ILE A 488 5.73 -6.75 13.32
N ALA A 489 6.49 -7.08 14.37
CA ALA A 489 6.62 -6.25 15.57
C ALA A 489 7.29 -4.90 15.29
N ALA A 490 8.34 -4.87 14.44
CA ALA A 490 9.10 -3.65 14.21
C ALA A 490 8.27 -2.50 13.62
N PRO A 491 7.45 -2.70 12.56
CA PRO A 491 6.56 -1.65 12.06
C PRO A 491 5.33 -1.39 12.94
N SER A 492 4.85 -2.39 13.69
CA SER A 492 3.65 -2.26 14.54
C SER A 492 3.92 -1.64 15.91
N LEU A 493 5.18 -1.60 16.36
CA LEU A 493 5.59 -1.08 17.66
C LEU A 493 5.01 0.31 17.99
N PRO A 494 5.02 1.30 17.07
CA PRO A 494 4.45 2.62 17.37
C PRO A 494 2.93 2.58 17.57
N CYS A 495 2.23 1.71 16.84
CA CYS A 495 0.78 1.54 16.97
C CYS A 495 0.43 0.89 18.32
N LEU A 496 1.20 -0.13 18.74
CA LEU A 496 1.02 -0.78 20.05
C LEU A 496 1.16 0.20 21.22
N PHE A 497 2.05 1.20 21.10
CA PHE A 497 2.22 2.24 22.13
C PHE A 497 1.31 3.46 21.94
N GLY A 498 0.41 3.47 20.95
CA GLY A 498 -0.50 4.60 20.70
C GLY A 498 0.22 5.89 20.29
N ILE A 499 1.44 5.79 19.76
CA ILE A 499 2.24 6.97 19.39
C ILE A 499 1.66 7.57 18.10
N THR A 500 1.32 8.85 18.12
CA THR A 500 0.81 9.59 16.96
C THR A 500 1.88 10.44 16.28
N ALA A 501 2.89 10.87 17.04
CA ALA A 501 3.98 11.72 16.54
C ALA A 501 4.82 11.00 15.47
N LEU A 502 4.79 11.51 14.24
CA LEU A 502 5.47 10.93 13.09
C LEU A 502 6.94 10.60 13.34
N PHE A 503 7.72 11.56 13.84
CA PHE A 503 9.16 11.35 14.06
C PHE A 503 9.43 10.29 15.13
N LEU A 504 8.58 10.21 16.16
CA LEU A 504 8.69 9.17 17.18
C LEU A 504 8.28 7.80 16.63
N ARG A 505 7.25 7.73 15.77
CA ARG A 505 6.90 6.50 15.02
C ARG A 505 8.08 6.01 14.20
N LEU A 506 8.65 6.88 13.37
CA LEU A 506 9.80 6.55 12.53
C LEU A 506 11.01 6.12 13.37
N GLY A 507 11.30 6.81 14.47
CA GLY A 507 12.37 6.44 15.39
C GLY A 507 12.20 5.03 15.96
N LEU A 508 10.99 4.68 16.42
CA LEU A 508 10.70 3.33 16.91
C LEU A 508 10.76 2.26 15.82
N MET A 509 10.30 2.57 14.61
CA MET A 509 10.43 1.67 13.46
C MET A 509 11.90 1.39 13.13
N VAL A 510 12.77 2.41 13.21
CA VAL A 510 14.21 2.26 13.02
C VAL A 510 14.82 1.36 14.10
N VAL A 511 14.48 1.57 15.37
CA VAL A 511 14.95 0.71 16.48
C VAL A 511 14.50 -0.74 16.29
N GLY A 512 13.23 -0.96 15.97
CA GLY A 512 12.70 -2.28 15.65
C GLY A 512 13.40 -2.91 14.44
N GLY A 513 13.69 -2.12 13.41
CA GLY A 513 14.43 -2.54 12.22
C GLY A 513 15.86 -2.97 12.53
N ILE A 514 16.56 -2.28 13.44
CA ILE A 514 17.90 -2.68 13.91
C ILE A 514 17.84 -4.03 14.62
N ILE A 515 16.88 -4.22 15.53
CA ILE A 515 16.69 -5.51 16.24
C ILE A 515 16.41 -6.65 15.26
N LEU A 516 15.51 -6.42 14.29
CA LEU A 516 15.22 -7.37 13.22
C LEU A 516 16.47 -7.71 12.42
N ALA A 517 17.25 -6.72 11.99
CA ALA A 517 18.47 -6.93 11.21
C ALA A 517 19.52 -7.74 12.00
N SER A 518 19.70 -7.46 13.29
CA SER A 518 20.59 -8.25 14.16
C SER A 518 20.14 -9.71 14.26
N PHE A 519 18.84 -9.96 14.46
CA PHE A 519 18.32 -11.32 14.53
C PHE A 519 18.41 -12.04 13.17
N MET A 520 18.11 -11.37 12.06
CA MET A 520 18.24 -11.93 10.70
C MET A 520 19.68 -12.31 10.37
N THR A 521 20.65 -11.50 10.80
CA THR A 521 22.08 -11.81 10.66
C THR A 521 22.40 -13.14 11.34
N TYR A 522 22.05 -13.24 12.63
CA TYR A 522 22.27 -14.46 13.41
C TYR A 522 21.53 -15.68 12.84
N ALA A 523 20.25 -15.52 12.51
CA ALA A 523 19.41 -16.59 11.97
C ALA A 523 19.94 -17.10 10.63
N SER A 524 20.30 -16.21 9.71
CA SER A 524 20.76 -16.59 8.36
C SER A 524 22.09 -17.33 8.36
N GLU A 525 23.04 -16.94 9.21
CA GLU A 525 24.31 -17.64 9.39
C GLU A 525 24.07 -19.07 9.94
N HIS A 526 23.31 -19.18 11.03
CA HIS A 526 23.02 -20.47 11.65
C HIS A 526 22.24 -21.42 10.74
N LEU A 527 21.24 -20.90 10.01
CA LEU A 527 20.45 -21.68 9.06
C LEU A 527 21.31 -22.23 7.92
N ALA A 528 22.22 -21.42 7.36
CA ALA A 528 23.09 -21.85 6.27
C ALA A 528 24.10 -22.92 6.73
N ILE A 529 24.79 -22.69 7.85
CA ILE A 529 25.76 -23.65 8.41
C ILE A 529 25.07 -24.98 8.73
N ARG A 530 23.91 -24.92 9.40
CA ARG A 530 23.13 -26.12 9.75
C ARG A 530 22.67 -26.89 8.52
N SER A 531 22.21 -26.18 7.48
CA SER A 531 21.74 -26.82 6.25
C SER A 531 22.87 -27.49 5.47
N PHE A 532 24.06 -26.88 5.45
CA PHE A 532 25.26 -27.48 4.88
C PHE A 532 25.68 -28.75 5.64
N LEU A 533 25.74 -28.69 6.97
CA LEU A 533 26.07 -29.85 7.81
C LEU A 533 25.03 -30.98 7.66
N LYS A 534 23.74 -30.65 7.65
CA LYS A 534 22.67 -31.63 7.40
C LYS A 534 22.82 -32.33 6.05
N GLY A 535 23.24 -31.60 5.02
CA GLY A 535 23.53 -32.16 3.70
C GLY A 535 24.70 -33.16 3.73
N ILE A 536 25.71 -32.92 4.56
CA ILE A 536 26.83 -33.85 4.80
C ILE A 536 26.34 -35.11 5.54
N ASP A 537 25.62 -34.93 6.65
CA ASP A 537 25.22 -36.01 7.57
C ASP A 537 24.21 -36.99 6.95
N GLU A 538 23.25 -36.52 6.12
CA GLU A 538 22.23 -37.41 5.55
C GLU A 538 22.80 -38.42 4.54
N ARG A 539 24.00 -38.21 4.00
CA ARG A 539 24.67 -39.24 3.19
C ARG A 539 25.15 -40.41 4.04
N ASP A 540 25.65 -40.16 5.26
CA ASP A 540 26.20 -41.23 6.11
C ASP A 540 25.13 -42.30 6.43
N ASN A 541 23.85 -41.91 6.43
CA ASN A 541 22.71 -42.81 6.61
C ASN A 541 22.17 -43.43 5.30
N ALA A 542 22.37 -42.80 4.14
CA ALA A 542 21.75 -43.19 2.86
C ALA A 542 22.55 -44.25 2.08
N ARG A 543 23.29 -45.14 2.76
CA ARG A 543 24.00 -46.26 2.10
C ARG A 543 23.04 -47.28 1.47
N ASN A 544 21.72 -47.16 1.63
CA ASN A 544 20.70 -47.99 0.98
C ASN A 544 19.44 -47.19 0.57
N SER A 545 19.49 -46.35 -0.47
CA SER A 545 18.33 -46.11 -1.35
C SER A 545 18.70 -45.19 -2.52
N SER A 546 18.30 -45.59 -3.74
CA SER A 546 18.48 -44.87 -4.99
C SER A 546 17.88 -43.46 -4.98
N SER A 547 18.66 -42.51 -5.48
CA SER A 547 18.39 -41.08 -5.67
C SER A 547 17.24 -40.77 -6.64
N CYS A 548 16.42 -39.76 -6.30
CA CYS A 548 15.59 -39.02 -7.25
C CYS A 548 15.68 -37.50 -6.98
N PHE A 549 15.65 -36.69 -8.05
CA PHE A 549 16.27 -35.36 -8.18
C PHE A 549 15.40 -34.16 -7.76
N LEU A 550 14.25 -34.36 -7.11
CA LEU A 550 13.24 -33.30 -6.87
C LEU A 550 12.77 -33.23 -5.40
N CYS A 551 13.70 -33.39 -4.46
CA CYS A 551 13.43 -33.32 -3.02
C CYS A 551 14.26 -32.22 -2.38
#